data_AF-A0A524EW13-F1
#
_entry.id   AF-A0A524EW13-F1
#
_cell.length_a   1.000
_cell.length_b   1.000
_cell.length_c   1.000
_cell.angle_alpha   90.00
_cell.angle_beta   90.00
_cell.angle_gamma   90.00
#
_symmetry.space_group_name_H-M   'P 1'
#
loop_
_entity.id
_entity.type
_entity.pdbx_description
1 polymer ?
#
loop_
_entity_poly.entity_id
_entity_poly.type
_entity_poly.pdbx_seq_one_letter_code
_entity_poly.pdbx_strand_id
1 'polypeptide(L)'
;MSLSLKRNKYLALFSSLLHQDIKFQSPLILRMYGLLNDLNLKKENRYILCNFIDQNSDLFSIKADIYRNNHKYTLNQLFLFAIKKAKECNLIGALYEEYLNTIVAINQKKEISRF
;
A
#
# COMPACT_ATOMS: atom_id res chain seq x y z
N MET A 1 10.68 -22.77 -8.71
CA MET A 1 9.25 -22.40 -8.72
C MET A 1 9.12 -21.03 -9.38
N SER A 2 8.53 -20.93 -10.57
CA SER A 2 8.58 -19.71 -11.38
C SER A 2 7.89 -18.52 -10.70
N LEU A 3 8.40 -17.30 -10.91
CA LEU A 3 7.74 -16.05 -10.50
C LEU A 3 6.28 -15.96 -10.97
N SER A 4 5.92 -16.63 -12.07
CA SER A 4 4.55 -16.68 -12.60
C SER A 4 3.58 -17.48 -11.73
N LEU A 5 4.02 -18.58 -11.11
CA LEU A 5 3.19 -19.42 -10.22
C LEU A 5 2.84 -18.68 -8.91
N LYS A 6 3.80 -17.93 -8.36
CA LYS A 6 3.56 -17.03 -7.23
C LYS A 6 2.55 -15.94 -7.61
N ARG A 7 2.69 -15.32 -8.79
CA ARG A 7 1.79 -14.27 -9.32
C ARG A 7 0.33 -14.71 -9.43
N ASN A 8 0.05 -15.90 -9.97
CA ASN A 8 -1.32 -16.41 -10.08
C ASN A 8 -1.97 -16.68 -8.72
N LYS A 9 -1.19 -17.17 -7.74
CA LYS A 9 -1.67 -17.29 -6.35
C LYS A 9 -1.96 -15.92 -5.73
N TYR A 10 -1.15 -14.90 -6.02
CA TYR A 10 -1.35 -13.55 -5.48
C TYR A 10 -2.52 -12.82 -6.13
N LEU A 11 -2.67 -12.89 -7.46
CA LEU A 11 -3.84 -12.38 -8.15
C LEU A 11 -5.11 -13.08 -7.66
N ALA A 12 -5.11 -14.40 -7.53
CA ALA A 12 -6.24 -15.15 -6.99
C ALA A 12 -6.55 -14.74 -5.53
N LEU A 13 -5.52 -14.53 -4.72
CA LEU A 13 -5.66 -14.02 -3.35
C LEU A 13 -6.21 -12.59 -3.32
N PHE A 14 -5.82 -11.72 -4.25
CA PHE A 14 -6.33 -10.34 -4.31
C PHE A 14 -7.74 -10.23 -4.87
N SER A 15 -8.04 -10.98 -5.93
CA SER A 15 -9.38 -11.12 -6.47
C SER A 15 -10.35 -11.67 -5.42
N SER A 16 -9.91 -12.58 -4.53
CA SER A 16 -10.77 -13.04 -3.44
C SER A 16 -10.97 -12.01 -2.32
N LEU A 17 -10.03 -11.06 -2.15
CA LEU A 17 -10.14 -9.96 -1.17
C LEU A 17 -11.00 -8.80 -1.68
N LEU A 18 -11.06 -8.57 -2.99
CA LEU A 18 -11.93 -7.59 -3.65
C LEU A 18 -13.43 -7.85 -3.45
N HIS A 19 -13.80 -9.09 -3.10
CA HIS A 19 -15.21 -9.51 -2.92
C HIS A 19 -15.63 -9.64 -1.45
N GLN A 20 -14.76 -9.31 -0.49
CA GLN A 20 -15.13 -9.29 0.92
C GLN A 20 -15.63 -7.91 1.33
N ASP A 21 -16.82 -7.85 1.92
CA ASP A 21 -17.38 -6.63 2.50
C ASP A 21 -16.35 -5.89 3.37
N ILE A 22 -16.39 -4.56 3.27
CA ILE A 22 -15.49 -3.48 3.74
C ILE A 22 -15.03 -3.58 5.21
N LYS A 23 -15.52 -4.54 5.99
CA LYS A 23 -15.30 -4.70 7.44
C LYS A 23 -13.84 -5.00 7.82
N PHE A 24 -13.00 -5.46 6.89
CA PHE A 24 -11.62 -5.92 7.20
C PHE A 24 -10.51 -5.14 6.47
N GLN A 25 -10.74 -3.92 6.02
CA GLN A 25 -9.74 -3.13 5.28
C GLN A 25 -8.38 -2.99 6.00
N SER A 26 -8.36 -2.79 7.32
CA SER A 26 -7.10 -2.68 8.10
C SER A 26 -6.23 -3.96 8.00
N PRO A 27 -6.74 -5.17 8.31
CA PRO A 27 -6.03 -6.42 8.03
C PRO A 27 -5.57 -6.58 6.57
N LEU A 28 -6.39 -6.16 5.60
CA LEU A 28 -6.04 -6.26 4.19
C LEU A 28 -4.88 -5.35 3.81
N ILE A 29 -4.87 -4.12 4.32
CA ILE A 29 -3.74 -3.18 4.14
C ILE A 29 -2.46 -3.78 4.71
N LEU A 30 -2.50 -4.38 5.91
CA LEU A 30 -1.33 -5.03 6.48
C LEU A 30 -0.82 -6.19 5.61
N ARG A 31 -1.74 -6.97 5.04
CA ARG A 31 -1.40 -8.07 4.13
C ARG A 31 -0.77 -7.57 2.83
N MET A 32 -1.30 -6.48 2.26
CA MET A 32 -0.75 -5.80 1.07
C MET A 32 0.66 -5.25 1.35
N TYR A 33 0.83 -4.57 2.49
CA TYR A 33 2.12 -4.06 2.95
C TYR A 33 3.17 -5.17 3.09
N GLY A 34 2.81 -6.26 3.78
CA GLY A 34 3.68 -7.42 3.96
C GLY A 34 4.05 -8.07 2.62
N LEU A 35 3.09 -8.23 1.72
CA LEU A 35 3.35 -8.80 0.41
C LEU A 35 4.34 -7.97 -0.42
N LEU A 36 4.17 -6.65 -0.46
CA LEU A 36 5.09 -5.78 -1.17
C LEU A 36 6.52 -5.89 -0.59
N ASN A 37 6.67 -6.07 0.73
CA ASN A 37 7.96 -6.35 1.34
C ASN A 37 8.55 -7.69 0.89
N ASP A 38 7.74 -8.76 0.88
CA ASP A 38 8.16 -10.10 0.45
C ASP A 38 8.58 -10.15 -1.03
N LEU A 39 7.99 -9.29 -1.86
CA LEU A 39 8.33 -9.14 -3.28
C LEU A 39 9.49 -8.16 -3.52
N ASN A 40 10.13 -7.66 -2.46
CA ASN A 40 11.18 -6.64 -2.50
C ASN A 40 10.76 -5.32 -3.14
N LEU A 41 9.45 -5.00 -3.11
CA LEU A 41 8.82 -3.78 -3.59
C LEU A 41 8.69 -2.73 -2.46
N LYS A 42 9.77 -2.57 -1.70
CA LYS A 42 9.83 -1.65 -0.53
C LYS A 42 9.70 -0.19 -0.94
N LYS A 43 10.11 0.16 -2.17
CA LYS A 43 10.02 1.53 -2.71
C LYS A 43 8.58 1.90 -3.02
N GLU A 44 7.82 0.97 -3.57
CA GLU A 44 6.40 1.10 -3.85
C GLU A 44 5.61 1.24 -2.55
N ASN A 45 5.93 0.41 -1.55
CA ASN A 45 5.39 0.56 -0.19
C ASN A 45 5.63 1.95 0.37
N ARG A 46 6.87 2.46 0.25
CA ARG A 46 7.22 3.80 0.72
C ARG A 46 6.47 4.88 -0.04
N TYR A 47 6.35 4.74 -1.35
CA TYR A 47 5.64 5.69 -2.20
C TYR A 47 4.16 5.78 -1.82
N ILE A 48 3.47 4.64 -1.70
CA ILE A 48 2.06 4.56 -1.25
C ILE A 48 1.89 5.32 0.06
N LEU A 49 2.74 5.03 1.05
CA LEU A 49 2.63 5.62 2.39
C LEU A 49 2.92 7.12 2.37
N CYS A 50 3.95 7.56 1.66
CA CYS A 50 4.27 8.99 1.56
C CYS A 50 3.18 9.75 0.82
N ASN A 51 2.65 9.19 -0.28
CA ASN A 51 1.56 9.79 -1.05
C ASN A 51 0.31 9.98 -0.19
N PHE A 52 -0.13 8.91 0.49
CA PHE A 52 -1.27 8.99 1.39
C PHE A 52 -1.06 10.01 2.52
N ILE A 53 0.13 10.06 3.12
CA ILE A 53 0.45 11.03 4.17
C ILE A 53 0.43 12.47 3.64
N ASP A 54 0.99 12.70 2.46
CA ASP A 54 1.08 14.02 1.83
C ASP A 54 -0.30 14.58 1.46
N GLN A 55 -1.11 13.76 0.78
CA GLN A 55 -2.48 14.10 0.39
C GLN A 55 -3.38 14.45 1.56
N ASN A 56 -3.08 13.94 2.76
CA ASN A 56 -3.86 14.13 3.98
C ASN A 56 -3.08 14.92 5.04
N SER A 57 -2.01 15.61 4.64
CA SER A 57 -1.08 16.30 5.54
C SER A 57 -1.78 17.35 6.42
N ASP A 58 -2.74 18.09 5.86
CA ASP A 58 -3.59 19.05 6.58
C ASP A 58 -4.39 18.39 7.71
N LEU A 59 -5.03 17.25 7.41
CA LEU A 59 -5.79 16.47 8.40
C LEU A 59 -4.88 15.85 9.47
N PHE A 60 -3.63 15.55 9.10
CA PHE A 60 -2.64 14.94 10.00
C PHE A 60 -1.83 15.97 10.80
N SER A 61 -2.07 17.27 10.57
CA SER A 61 -1.31 18.38 11.15
C SER A 61 0.20 18.29 10.87
N ILE A 62 0.57 17.80 9.70
CA ILE A 62 1.96 17.66 9.27
C ILE A 62 2.34 18.88 8.43
N LYS A 63 3.21 19.73 8.97
CA LYS A 63 3.72 20.91 8.24
C LYS A 63 4.96 20.63 7.39
N ALA A 64 5.56 19.46 7.58
CA ALA A 64 6.80 19.09 6.92
C ALA A 64 6.53 18.29 5.65
N ASP A 65 7.23 18.63 4.57
CA ASP A 65 7.23 17.86 3.33
C ASP A 65 7.72 16.42 3.61
N ILE A 66 6.80 15.46 3.49
CA ILE A 66 7.07 14.05 3.79
C ILE A 66 8.01 13.44 2.75
N TYR A 67 7.97 13.89 1.50
CA TYR A 67 8.87 13.41 0.45
C TYR A 67 10.31 13.83 0.71
N ARG A 68 10.54 15.03 1.24
CA ARG A 68 11.90 15.44 1.65
C ARG A 68 12.41 14.66 2.85
N ASN A 69 11.54 14.34 3.80
CA ASN A 69 11.95 13.77 5.08
C ASN A 69 11.77 12.25 5.19
N ASN A 70 11.21 11.58 4.19
CA ASN A 70 10.87 10.16 4.27
C ASN A 70 12.07 9.29 4.66
N HIS A 71 13.29 9.63 4.21
CA HIS A 71 14.51 8.87 4.47
C HIS A 71 14.88 8.81 5.95
N LYS A 72 14.38 9.74 6.77
CA LYS A 72 14.58 9.77 8.23
C LYS A 72 13.72 8.74 8.96
N TYR A 73 12.72 8.18 8.28
CA TYR A 73 11.77 7.22 8.86
C TYR A 73 11.94 5.84 8.22
N THR A 74 11.93 4.81 9.07
CA THR A 74 11.82 3.43 8.61
C THR A 74 10.46 3.21 7.95
N LEU A 75 10.40 2.19 7.09
CA LEU A 75 9.15 1.87 6.40
C LEU A 75 8.03 1.47 7.36
N ASN A 76 8.37 0.73 8.43
CA ASN A 76 7.42 0.36 9.48
C ASN A 76 6.89 1.59 10.25
N GLN A 77 7.73 2.59 10.52
CA GLN A 77 7.29 3.83 11.15
C GLN A 77 6.28 4.59 10.27
N LEU A 78 6.56 4.69 8.96
CA LEU A 78 5.62 5.29 8.01
C LEU A 78 4.30 4.52 7.97
N PHE A 79 4.37 3.19 7.97
CA PHE A 79 3.17 2.33 7.95
C PHE A 79 2.31 2.50 9.20
N LEU A 80 2.92 2.42 10.39
CA LEU A 80 2.21 2.58 11.66
C LEU A 80 1.61 3.98 11.78
N PHE A 81 2.33 5.00 11.34
CA PHE A 81 1.84 6.37 11.32
C PHE A 81 0.61 6.51 10.41
N ALA A 82 0.72 6.06 9.15
CA ALA A 82 -0.37 6.13 8.17
C ALA A 82 -1.62 5.38 8.66
N ILE A 83 -1.46 4.15 9.18
CA ILE A 83 -2.59 3.37 9.71
C ILE A 83 -3.25 4.06 10.90
N LYS A 84 -2.45 4.57 11.85
CA LYS A 84 -2.99 5.27 13.02
C LYS A 84 -3.80 6.49 12.59
N LYS A 85 -3.22 7.33 11.72
CA LYS A 85 -3.88 8.53 11.21
C LYS A 85 -5.11 8.23 10.35
N ALA A 86 -5.04 7.18 9.52
CA ALA A 86 -6.20 6.72 8.77
C ALA A 86 -7.35 6.29 9.68
N LYS A 87 -7.09 5.66 10.83
CA LYS A 87 -8.15 5.34 11.81
C LYS A 87 -8.70 6.59 12.48
N GLU A 88 -7.83 7.48 12.94
CA GLU A 88 -8.22 8.72 13.63
C GLU A 88 -9.12 9.62 12.76
N CYS A 89 -8.87 9.63 11.44
CA CYS A 89 -9.57 10.48 10.49
C CYS A 89 -10.62 9.75 9.63
N ASN A 90 -10.95 8.48 9.92
CA ASN A 90 -11.86 7.65 9.11
C ASN A 90 -11.43 7.48 7.62
N LEU A 91 -10.13 7.47 7.33
CA LEU A 91 -9.52 7.34 6.00
C LEU A 91 -8.97 5.94 5.69
N ILE A 92 -9.42 4.91 6.42
CA ILE A 92 -8.96 3.53 6.19
C ILE A 92 -9.32 3.04 4.78
N GLY A 93 -10.49 3.44 4.25
CA GLY A 93 -10.89 3.15 2.87
C GLY A 93 -9.94 3.78 1.85
N ALA A 94 -9.59 5.05 2.03
CA ALA A 94 -8.66 5.75 1.14
C ALA A 94 -7.25 5.11 1.14
N LEU A 95 -6.72 4.76 2.32
CA LEU A 95 -5.44 4.05 2.41
C LEU A 95 -5.51 2.66 1.74
N TYR A 96 -6.63 1.96 1.89
CA TYR A 96 -6.86 0.68 1.22
C TYR A 96 -6.84 0.84 -0.31
N GLU A 97 -7.52 1.84 -0.84
CA GLU A 97 -7.56 2.13 -2.28
C GLU A 97 -6.20 2.49 -2.85
N GLU A 98 -5.38 3.28 -2.15
CA GLU A 98 -4.00 3.60 -2.56
C GLU A 98 -3.14 2.34 -2.75
N TYR A 99 -3.24 1.39 -1.79
CA TYR A 99 -2.58 0.10 -1.90
C TYR A 99 -3.12 -0.73 -3.07
N LEU A 100 -4.44 -0.82 -3.20
CA LEU A 100 -5.10 -1.60 -4.23
C LEU A 100 -4.73 -1.09 -5.63
N ASN A 101 -4.86 0.20 -5.87
CA ASN A 101 -4.57 0.86 -7.14
C ASN A 101 -3.10 0.65 -7.53
N THR A 102 -2.18 0.80 -6.57
CA THR A 102 -0.76 0.59 -6.83
C THR A 102 -0.46 -0.87 -7.19
N ILE A 103 -1.06 -1.83 -6.49
CA ILE A 103 -0.87 -3.26 -6.79
C ILE A 103 -1.43 -3.61 -8.18
N VAL A 104 -2.61 -3.08 -8.54
CA VAL A 104 -3.19 -3.25 -9.88
C VAL A 104 -2.26 -2.67 -10.95
N ALA A 105 -1.76 -1.46 -10.75
CA ALA A 105 -0.83 -0.81 -11.69
C ALA A 105 0.48 -1.59 -11.85
N ILE A 106 1.07 -2.10 -10.75
CA ILE A 106 2.28 -2.94 -10.80
C ILE A 106 2.03 -4.21 -11.62
N ASN A 107 0.87 -4.83 -11.44
CA ASN A 107 0.50 -6.03 -12.19
C ASN A 107 0.36 -5.73 -13.69
N GLN A 108 -0.34 -4.66 -14.06
CA GLN A 108 -0.53 -4.25 -15.45
C GLN A 108 0.80 -3.87 -16.14
N LYS A 109 1.68 -3.11 -15.45
CA LYS A 109 2.97 -2.68 -16.02
C LYS A 109 3.89 -3.85 -16.38
N LYS A 110 3.82 -4.95 -15.60
CA LYS A 110 4.58 -6.19 -15.87
C LYS A 110 3.97 -7.06 -16.97
N GLU A 111 2.72 -6.83 -17.37
CA GLU A 111 2.15 -7.49 -18.54
C GLU A 111 2.66 -6.86 -19.83
N ILE A 112 2.90 -5.55 -19.83
CA ILE A 112 3.45 -4.82 -20.98
C ILE A 112 4.93 -5.17 -21.22
N SER A 113 5.70 -5.50 -20.18
CA SER A 113 7.13 -5.82 -20.31
C SER A 113 7.45 -7.26 -20.74
N ARG A 114 6.51 -7.99 -21.36
CA ARG A 114 6.67 -9.39 -21.80
C ARG A 114 6.89 -9.57 -23.31
N PHE A 115 7.29 -8.50 -24.00
CA PHE A 115 7.70 -8.54 -25.40
C PHE A 115 9.22 -8.50 -25.52
#